data_AF-A0A530GV67-F1
#
_entry.id   AF-A0A530GV67-F1
#
_cell.length_a   1.000
_cell.length_b   1.000
_cell.length_c   1.000
_cell.angle_alpha   90.00
_cell.angle_beta   90.00
_cell.angle_gamma   90.00
#
_symmetry.space_group_name_H-M   'P 1'
#
loop_
_entity.id
_entity.type
_entity.pdbx_description
1 polymer ?
#
loop_
_entity_poly.entity_id
_entity_poly.type
_entity_poly.pdbx_seq_one_letter_code
_entity_poly.pdbx_strand_id
1 'polypeptide(L)'
;RREDPMFKELASYGCPSVMHLVRLLSPRLDGEDHTKDIDFTRSGIRTRWQAGYEHGQRVLTDKPWECEVDMLQGIVIHESQE
;
A
#
# COMPACT_ATOMS: atom_id res chain seq x y z
N ARG A 1 -11.76 0.59 37.26
CA ARG A 1 -12.37 0.66 35.90
C ARG A 1 -11.59 -0.18 34.88
N ARG A 2 -10.28 0.04 34.66
CA ARG A 2 -9.45 -0.86 33.80
C ARG A 2 -9.22 -2.25 34.39
N GLU A 3 -9.23 -2.38 35.70
CA GLU A 3 -9.07 -3.66 36.43
C GLU A 3 -10.34 -4.53 36.45
N ASP A 4 -11.48 -4.02 35.97
CA ASP A 4 -12.76 -4.73 36.00
C ASP A 4 -12.68 -6.01 35.14
N PRO A 5 -13.09 -7.19 35.66
CA PRO A 5 -13.05 -8.44 34.91
C PRO A 5 -13.76 -8.37 33.55
N MET A 6 -14.91 -7.69 33.50
CA MET A 6 -15.69 -7.52 32.27
C MET A 6 -14.93 -6.67 31.23
N PHE A 7 -14.17 -5.68 31.71
CA PHE A 7 -13.33 -4.85 30.84
C PHE A 7 -12.14 -5.65 30.28
N LYS A 8 -11.52 -6.50 31.10
CA LYS A 8 -10.40 -7.37 30.67
C LYS A 8 -10.86 -8.41 29.64
N GLU A 9 -12.04 -8.98 29.84
CA GLU A 9 -12.65 -9.91 28.89
C GLU A 9 -12.88 -9.25 27.53
N LEU A 10 -13.50 -8.06 27.50
CA LEU A 10 -13.72 -7.33 26.25
C LEU A 10 -12.41 -6.94 25.55
N ALA A 11 -11.40 -6.53 26.29
CA ALA A 11 -10.09 -6.20 25.74
C ALA A 11 -9.38 -7.41 25.12
N SER A 12 -9.63 -8.62 25.64
CA SER A 12 -9.04 -9.87 25.11
C SER A 12 -9.54 -10.25 23.71
N TYR A 13 -10.71 -9.73 23.30
CA TYR A 13 -11.25 -9.93 21.95
C TYR A 13 -10.61 -8.99 20.91
N GLY A 14 -9.85 -7.98 21.33
CA GLY A 14 -9.14 -7.07 20.43
C GLY A 14 -7.94 -7.75 19.77
N CYS A 15 -7.69 -7.39 18.51
CA CYS A 15 -6.45 -7.75 17.82
C CYS A 15 -5.51 -6.53 17.84
N PRO A 16 -4.37 -6.57 18.56
CA PRO A 16 -3.43 -5.45 18.63
C PRO A 16 -2.50 -5.35 17.40
N SER A 17 -2.68 -6.23 16.41
CA SER A 17 -1.84 -6.25 15.22
C SER A 17 -2.14 -5.03 14.34
N VAL A 18 -1.09 -4.36 13.89
CA VAL A 18 -1.17 -3.35 12.83
C VAL A 18 -0.81 -4.01 11.50
N MET A 19 -1.67 -3.85 10.51
CA MET A 19 -1.41 -4.29 9.14
C MET A 19 -0.89 -3.12 8.30
N HIS A 20 0.27 -3.30 7.68
CA HIS A 20 0.77 -2.34 6.68
C HIS A 20 0.33 -2.80 5.29
N LEU A 21 -0.45 -1.97 4.61
CA LEU A 21 -0.88 -2.18 3.23
C LEU A 21 -0.07 -1.28 2.31
N VAL A 22 0.81 -1.88 1.51
CA VAL A 22 1.58 -1.17 0.48
C VAL A 22 0.82 -1.23 -0.84
N ARG A 23 0.39 -0.08 -1.35
CA ARG A 23 -0.31 0.04 -2.64
C ARG A 23 0.70 0.31 -3.75
N LEU A 24 0.94 -0.71 -4.56
CA LEU A 24 1.72 -0.59 -5.80
C LEU A 24 0.78 -0.24 -6.95
N LEU A 25 0.57 1.05 -7.17
CA LEU A 25 -0.19 1.52 -8.32
C LEU A 25 0.71 1.63 -9.54
N SER A 26 0.16 1.26 -10.69
CA SER A 26 0.89 1.34 -11.95
C SER A 26 1.05 2.81 -12.33
N PRO A 27 2.28 3.36 -12.42
CA PRO A 27 2.50 4.80 -12.61
C PRO A 27 1.89 5.27 -13.93
N ARG A 28 1.26 6.44 -13.98
CA ARG A 28 0.79 7.03 -15.24
C ARG A 28 1.95 7.25 -16.19
N LEU A 29 1.79 6.78 -17.43
CA LEU A 29 2.73 7.05 -18.52
C LEU A 29 2.22 8.19 -19.39
N ASP A 30 3.11 8.79 -20.18
CA ASP A 30 2.73 9.83 -21.15
C ASP A 30 1.65 9.31 -22.11
N GLY A 31 0.62 10.13 -22.33
CA GLY A 31 -0.53 9.78 -23.14
C GLY A 31 -1.56 8.89 -22.45
N GLU A 32 -1.40 8.55 -21.15
CA GLU A 32 -2.44 7.88 -20.37
C GLU A 32 -3.49 8.88 -19.83
N ASP A 33 -4.40 9.32 -20.70
CA ASP A 33 -5.60 10.07 -20.31
C ASP A 33 -6.89 9.21 -20.35
N HIS A 34 -8.03 9.82 -20.03
CA HIS A 34 -9.33 9.13 -20.00
C HIS A 34 -9.93 8.85 -21.38
N THR A 35 -9.32 9.39 -22.43
CA THR A 35 -9.78 9.28 -23.83
C THR A 35 -8.88 8.38 -24.68
N LYS A 36 -7.74 7.94 -24.16
CA LYS A 36 -6.81 7.06 -24.87
C LYS A 36 -7.34 5.63 -24.99
N ASP A 37 -7.06 5.02 -26.14
CA ASP A 37 -7.20 3.57 -26.31
C ASP A 37 -6.11 2.83 -25.54
N ILE A 38 -6.41 1.61 -25.09
CA ILE A 38 -5.41 0.75 -24.44
C ILE A 38 -4.39 0.29 -25.47
N ASP A 39 -3.12 0.64 -25.24
CA ASP A 39 -2.00 0.21 -26.08
C ASP A 39 -1.59 -1.24 -25.78
N PHE A 40 -1.92 -2.15 -26.70
CA PHE A 40 -1.51 -3.56 -26.68
C PHE A 40 -0.31 -3.87 -27.59
N THR A 41 0.36 -2.85 -28.12
CA THR A 41 1.61 -3.06 -28.86
C THR A 41 2.65 -3.69 -27.95
N ARG A 42 3.58 -4.45 -28.55
CA ARG A 42 4.69 -5.06 -27.80
C ARG A 42 5.51 -3.99 -27.05
N SER A 43 5.71 -2.82 -27.65
CA SER A 43 6.38 -1.68 -27.02
C SER A 43 5.60 -1.14 -25.83
N GLY A 44 4.28 -0.93 -25.97
CA GLY A 44 3.41 -0.45 -24.90
C GLY A 44 3.42 -1.37 -23.68
N ILE A 45 3.21 -2.66 -23.92
CA ILE A 45 3.23 -3.69 -22.86
C ILE A 45 4.58 -3.70 -22.13
N ARG A 46 5.71 -3.69 -22.88
CA ARG A 46 7.04 -3.70 -22.27
C ARG A 46 7.30 -2.44 -21.44
N THR A 47 6.87 -1.28 -21.94
CA THR A 47 7.02 0.00 -21.24
C THR A 47 6.22 -0.01 -19.94
N ARG A 48 4.97 -0.49 -19.96
CA ARG A 48 4.12 -0.58 -18.77
C ARG A 48 4.69 -1.53 -17.72
N TRP A 49 5.21 -2.69 -18.14
CA TRP A 49 5.89 -3.63 -17.25
C TRP A 49 7.13 -3.03 -16.61
N GLN A 50 7.98 -2.38 -17.41
CA GLN A 50 9.20 -1.78 -16.91
C GLN A 50 8.90 -0.71 -15.84
N ALA A 51 7.93 0.17 -16.12
CA ALA A 51 7.53 1.22 -15.18
C ALA A 51 6.97 0.64 -13.86
N GLY A 52 6.15 -0.42 -13.93
CA GLY A 52 5.66 -1.10 -12.73
C GLY A 52 6.76 -1.81 -11.95
N TYR A 53 7.72 -2.42 -12.64
CA TYR A 53 8.87 -3.08 -12.02
C TYR A 53 9.77 -2.08 -11.28
N GLU A 54 10.13 -0.98 -11.93
CA GLU A 54 10.94 0.09 -11.34
C GLU A 54 10.24 0.74 -10.16
N HIS A 55 8.92 0.97 -10.25
CA HIS A 55 8.13 1.45 -9.14
C HIS A 55 8.16 0.49 -7.95
N GLY A 56 7.93 -0.82 -8.18
CA GLY A 56 8.03 -1.83 -7.13
C GLY A 56 9.42 -1.89 -6.50
N GLN A 57 10.49 -1.81 -7.29
CA GLN A 57 11.86 -1.77 -6.78
C GLN A 57 12.13 -0.55 -5.89
N ARG A 58 11.64 0.64 -6.28
CA ARG A 58 11.74 1.84 -5.45
C ARG A 58 11.04 1.66 -4.11
N VAL A 59 9.77 1.22 -4.12
CA VAL A 59 9.00 1.01 -2.88
C VAL A 59 9.65 -0.03 -1.96
N LEU A 60 10.21 -1.12 -2.52
CA LEU A 60 10.94 -2.11 -1.74
C LEU A 60 12.26 -1.56 -1.14
N THR A 61 12.88 -0.61 -1.82
CA THR A 61 14.11 0.06 -1.35
C THR A 61 13.77 1.06 -0.24
N ASP A 62 12.69 1.82 -0.41
CA ASP A 62 12.24 2.84 0.54
C ASP A 62 11.66 2.25 1.82
N LYS A 63 11.12 1.02 1.73
CA LYS A 63 10.53 0.26 2.84
C LYS A 63 9.60 1.11 3.71
N PRO A 64 8.54 1.70 3.14
CA PRO A 64 7.68 2.66 3.86
C PRO A 64 7.02 2.07 5.12
N TRP A 65 6.96 0.74 5.24
CA TRP A 65 6.45 0.03 6.42
C TRP A 65 7.41 -0.03 7.62
N GLU A 66 8.67 0.37 7.48
CA GLU A 66 9.62 0.43 8.62
C GLU A 66 9.45 1.72 9.46
N CYS A 67 8.34 2.45 9.33
CA CYS A 67 8.04 3.67 10.09
C CYS A 67 7.35 3.40 11.44
N GLU A 68 7.44 4.35 12.37
CA GLU A 68 6.67 4.30 13.61
C GLU A 68 5.18 4.56 13.34
N VAL A 69 4.31 3.73 13.91
CA VAL A 69 2.85 3.80 13.74
C VAL A 69 2.13 3.61 15.06
N ASP A 70 0.95 4.24 15.20
CA ASP A 70 0.09 4.07 16.36
C ASP A 70 -0.59 2.69 16.29
N MET A 71 -0.45 1.87 17.34
CA MET A 71 -1.08 0.56 17.42
C MET A 71 -2.61 0.62 17.34
N LEU A 72 -3.23 1.79 17.62
CA LEU A 72 -4.66 2.00 17.50
C LEU A 72 -5.14 2.19 16.05
N GLN A 73 -4.25 2.40 15.07
CA GLN A 73 -4.65 2.57 13.67
C GLN A 73 -5.20 1.28 13.04
N GLY A 74 -4.74 0.10 13.47
CA GLY A 74 -5.15 -1.21 12.93
C GLY A 74 -4.68 -1.49 11.50
N ILE A 75 -4.86 -0.55 10.56
CA ILE A 75 -4.37 -0.61 9.17
C ILE A 75 -3.66 0.71 8.83
N VAL A 76 -2.46 0.59 8.27
CA VAL A 76 -1.66 1.72 7.76
C VAL A 76 -1.45 1.54 6.27
N ILE A 77 -1.83 2.53 5.47
CA ILE A 77 -1.72 2.47 4.01
C ILE A 77 -0.50 3.29 3.56
N HIS A 78 0.38 2.64 2.80
CA HIS A 78 1.53 3.26 2.17
C HIS A 78 1.27 3.37 0.67
N GLU A 79 1.27 4.60 0.17
CA GLU A 79 1.12 4.91 -1.25
C GLU A 79 2.26 5.85 -1.63
N SER A 80 3.18 5.37 -2.45
CA SER A 80 4.22 6.22 -3.03
C SER A 80 3.59 7.12 -4.09
N GLN A 81 3.79 8.43 -3.96
CA GLN A 81 3.36 9.37 -5.00
C GLN A 81 4.14 9.12 -6.29
N GLU A 82 3.49 9.34 -7.43
CA GLU A 82 4.07 9.23 -8.77
C GLU A 82 5.17 10.27 -9.02
#